data_AF-A0A0N5B1X6-F1
#
_entry.id   AF-A0A0N5B1X6-F1
#
_cell.length_a   1.000
_cell.length_b   1.000
_cell.length_c   1.000
_cell.angle_alpha   90.00
_cell.angle_beta   90.00
_cell.angle_gamma   90.00
#
_symmetry.space_group_name_H-M   'P 1'
#
loop_
_entity.id
_entity.type
_entity.pdbx_description
1 polymer ?
#
loop_
_entity_poly.entity_id
_entity_poly.type
_entity_poly.pdbx_seq_one_letter_code
_entity_poly.pdbx_strand_id
1 'polypeptide(L)'
;KNEIADESILILIDNDYVARSLSSDLANWIKNDFQKNGGKQLTHSAFIKNTYHLAKELNIIIGKVPGHVGITLNERADKLAKYAASLPLSNAISFSIVE
;
A
#
# COMPACT_ATOMS: atom_id res chain seq x y z
N LYS A 1 25.66 -5.65 0.68
CA LYS A 1 24.32 -6.09 0.22
C LYS A 1 23.49 -6.27 1.47
N ASN A 2 22.36 -5.58 1.61
CA ASN A 2 21.46 -5.83 2.72
C ASN A 2 20.70 -7.10 2.39
N GLU A 3 20.98 -8.16 3.13
CA GLU A 3 20.22 -9.40 3.06
C GLU A 3 18.87 -9.17 3.74
N ILE A 4 17.81 -9.65 3.09
CA ILE A 4 16.46 -9.66 3.64
C ILE A 4 16.40 -10.93 4.49
N ALA A 5 16.06 -10.80 5.77
CA ALA A 5 15.96 -11.94 6.67
C ALA A 5 14.86 -12.92 6.19
N ASP A 6 14.99 -14.22 6.49
CA ASP A 6 14.07 -15.26 6.01
C ASP A 6 12.60 -15.03 6.42
N GLU A 7 12.34 -14.29 7.50
CA GLU A 7 10.99 -13.97 7.98
C GLU A 7 10.43 -12.65 7.42
N SER A 8 11.17 -11.97 6.55
CA SER A 8 10.76 -10.68 5.99
C SER A 8 9.89 -10.83 4.75
N ILE A 9 8.84 -10.02 4.66
CA ILE A 9 7.96 -9.93 3.51
C ILE A 9 8.38 -8.72 2.66
N LEU A 10 8.89 -8.96 1.45
CA LEU A 10 9.17 -7.89 0.49
C LEU A 10 7.94 -7.60 -0.36
N ILE A 11 7.45 -6.35 -0.31
CA ILE A 11 6.38 -5.85 -1.18
C ILE A 11 6.96 -4.82 -2.14
N LEU A 12 6.86 -5.10 -3.44
CA LEU A 12 7.27 -4.19 -4.51
C LEU A 12 6.07 -3.39 -4.99
N ILE A 13 6.21 -2.06 -5.06
CA ILE A 13 5.12 -1.14 -5.38
C ILE A 13 5.58 -0.13 -6.43
N ASP A 14 4.81 0.03 -7.50
CA ASP A 14 5.06 1.01 -8.55
C ASP A 14 4.32 2.34 -8.36
N ASN A 15 3.28 2.35 -7.52
CA ASN A 15 2.57 3.57 -7.14
C ASN A 15 3.34 4.36 -6.07
N ASP A 16 3.71 5.60 -6.41
CA ASP A 16 4.48 6.48 -5.52
C ASP A 16 3.75 6.80 -4.21
N TYR A 17 2.46 7.13 -4.31
CA TYR A 17 1.66 7.48 -3.14
C TYR A 17 1.55 6.31 -2.16
N VAL A 18 1.25 5.10 -2.67
CA VAL A 18 1.17 3.91 -1.82
C VAL A 18 2.52 3.58 -1.20
N ALA A 19 3.60 3.58 -1.98
CA ALA A 19 4.93 3.30 -1.45
C ALA A 19 5.34 4.28 -0.33
N ARG A 20 5.15 5.60 -0.54
CA ARG A 20 5.44 6.61 0.48
C ARG A 20 4.54 6.51 1.70
N SER A 21 3.26 6.15 1.50
CA SER A 21 2.29 5.96 2.58
C SER A 21 2.67 4.88 3.59
N LEU A 22 3.51 3.93 3.16
CA LEU A 22 4.00 2.82 3.98
C LEU A 22 5.49 2.94 4.32
N SER A 23 6.13 4.05 3.97
CA SER A 23 7.55 4.29 4.22
C SER A 23 7.82 5.72 4.70
N SER A 24 8.24 6.62 3.81
CA SER A 24 8.73 7.95 4.15
C SER A 24 7.72 8.84 4.87
N ASP A 25 6.44 8.76 4.47
CA ASP A 25 5.41 9.69 4.94
C ASP A 25 4.70 9.13 6.19
N LEU A 26 4.79 7.82 6.41
CA LEU A 26 4.06 7.09 7.43
C LEU A 26 4.34 7.64 8.84
N ALA A 27 5.61 7.87 9.18
CA ALA A 27 5.99 8.38 10.50
C ALA A 27 5.34 9.74 10.81
N ASN A 28 5.29 10.64 9.83
CA ASN A 28 4.66 11.94 9.98
C ASN A 28 3.14 11.83 10.10
N TRP A 29 2.52 10.92 9.34
CA TRP A 29 1.08 10.73 9.41
C TRP A 29 0.65 10.07 10.72
N ILE A 30 1.40 9.11 11.26
CA ILE A 30 1.15 8.56 12.60
C ILE A 30 1.21 9.68 13.64
N LYS A 31 2.22 10.56 13.58
CA LYS A 31 2.38 11.67 14.53
C LYS A 31 1.20 12.65 14.48
N ASN A 32 0.60 12.83 13.31
CA ASN A 32 -0.50 13.79 13.08
C ASN A 32 -1.87 13.10 13.03
N ASP A 33 -2.01 11.89 13.60
CA ASP A 33 -3.26 11.13 13.64
C ASP A 33 -3.94 10.96 12.26
N PHE A 34 -3.13 10.76 11.23
CA PHE A 34 -3.56 10.65 9.84
C PHE A 34 -4.42 11.84 9.38
N GLN A 35 -4.06 13.05 9.83
CA GLN A 35 -4.66 14.31 9.40
C GLN A 35 -3.69 15.12 8.52
N LYS A 36 -4.26 15.89 7.59
CA LYS A 36 -3.55 16.92 6.82
C LYS A 36 -3.47 18.21 7.62
N ASN A 37 -2.62 19.12 7.16
CA ASN A 37 -2.57 20.49 7.67
C ASN A 37 -3.97 21.13 7.62
N GLY A 38 -4.37 21.76 8.72
CA GLY A 38 -5.70 22.34 8.89
C GLY A 38 -6.79 21.36 9.35
N GLY A 39 -6.42 20.20 9.90
CA GLY A 39 -7.34 19.26 10.56
C GLY A 39 -8.20 18.43 9.61
N LYS A 40 -7.98 18.53 8.29
CA LYS A 40 -8.71 17.72 7.30
C LYS A 40 -8.19 16.29 7.33
N GLN A 41 -9.08 15.31 7.15
CA GLN A 41 -8.69 13.91 7.10
C GLN A 41 -7.73 13.62 5.93
N LEU A 42 -6.72 12.78 6.17
CA LEU A 42 -5.84 12.29 5.11
C LEU A 42 -6.65 11.46 4.11
N THR A 43 -6.34 11.66 2.82
CA THR A 43 -6.93 10.85 1.74
C THR A 43 -6.62 9.38 1.99
N HIS A 44 -7.61 8.50 1.88
CA HIS A 44 -7.48 7.06 2.13
C HIS A 44 -6.97 6.69 3.54
N SER A 45 -7.14 7.56 4.55
CA SER A 45 -6.66 7.34 5.92
C SER A 45 -7.04 5.97 6.51
N ALA A 46 -8.29 5.51 6.29
CA ALA A 46 -8.75 4.21 6.76
C ALA A 46 -7.88 3.04 6.26
N PHE A 47 -7.53 3.02 4.96
CA PHE A 47 -6.66 1.99 4.37
C PHE A 47 -5.24 2.07 4.92
N ILE A 48 -4.69 3.28 5.01
CA ILE A 48 -3.30 3.49 5.49
C ILE A 48 -3.17 3.07 6.94
N LYS A 49 -4.12 3.48 7.80
CA LYS A 49 -4.15 3.14 9.23
C LYS A 49 -4.25 1.62 9.43
N ASN A 50 -5.18 0.96 8.73
CA ASN A 50 -5.32 -0.50 8.82
C ASN A 50 -4.08 -1.24 8.31
N THR A 51 -3.50 -0.79 7.20
CA THR A 51 -2.27 -1.39 6.65
C THR A 51 -1.11 -1.26 7.64
N TYR A 52 -0.96 -0.09 8.28
CA TYR A 52 0.04 0.13 9.32
C TYR A 52 -0.14 -0.81 10.52
N HIS A 53 -1.37 -0.98 11.01
CA HIS A 53 -1.64 -1.88 12.14
C HIS A 53 -1.31 -3.34 11.80
N LEU A 54 -1.68 -3.82 10.60
CA LEU A 54 -1.31 -5.15 10.14
C LEU A 54 0.21 -5.30 9.93
N ALA A 55 0.85 -4.27 9.37
CA ALA A 55 2.28 -4.27 9.11
C ALA A 55 3.12 -4.25 10.40
N LYS A 56 2.59 -3.79 11.54
CA LYS A 56 3.31 -3.84 12.83
C LYS A 56 3.59 -5.25 13.33
N GLU A 57 2.73 -6.20 12.97
CA GLU A 57 2.83 -7.59 13.39
C GLU A 57 3.69 -8.41 12.40
N LEU A 58 4.12 -7.80 11.30
CA LEU A 58 4.81 -8.46 10.20
C LEU A 58 6.14 -7.75 9.90
N ASN A 59 7.18 -8.50 9.54
CA ASN A 59 8.45 -7.90 9.14
C ASN A 59 8.41 -7.47 7.66
N ILE A 60 7.68 -6.40 7.34
CA ILE A 60 7.45 -5.94 5.96
C ILE A 60 8.55 -4.96 5.51
N ILE A 61 9.08 -5.20 4.31
CA ILE A 61 10.00 -4.31 3.60
C ILE A 61 9.29 -3.80 2.34
N ILE A 62 9.24 -2.48 2.17
CA ILE A 62 8.64 -1.84 0.99
C ILE A 62 9.72 -1.43 0.00
N GLY A 63 9.62 -1.92 -1.24
CA GLY A 63 10.48 -1.54 -2.35
C GLY A 63 9.71 -0.72 -3.40
N LYS A 64 10.01 0.57 -3.52
CA LYS A 64 9.52 1.37 -4.64
C LYS A 64 10.23 0.93 -5.92
N VAL A 65 9.47 0.55 -6.94
CA VAL A 65 9.97 0.24 -8.28
C VAL A 65 9.42 1.23 -9.30
N PRO A 66 10.13 1.57 -10.39
CA PRO A 66 9.55 2.38 -11.44
C PRO A 66 8.40 1.64 -12.13
N GLY A 67 7.39 2.38 -12.61
CA GLY A 67 6.28 1.78 -13.35
C GLY A 67 6.72 1.28 -14.72
N HIS A 68 6.11 0.18 -15.17
CA HIS A 68 6.26 -0.35 -16.54
C HIS A 68 7.70 -0.71 -16.99
N VAL A 69 8.57 -1.11 -16.06
CA VAL A 69 9.98 -1.45 -16.38
C VAL A 69 10.24 -2.95 -16.57
N GLY A 70 9.24 -3.77 -16.87
CA GLY A 70 9.46 -5.20 -17.14
C GLY A 70 9.50 -6.11 -15.91
N ILE A 71 9.10 -5.64 -14.72
CA ILE A 71 9.04 -6.50 -13.53
C ILE A 71 7.84 -7.43 -13.67
N THR A 72 8.11 -8.68 -14.03
CA THR A 72 7.10 -9.67 -14.45
C THR A 72 5.92 -9.80 -13.49
N LEU A 73 6.17 -9.86 -12.18
CA LEU A 73 5.11 -10.01 -11.18
C LEU A 73 4.29 -8.72 -10.99
N ASN A 74 4.94 -7.55 -11.06
CA ASN A 74 4.25 -6.26 -10.99
C ASN A 74 3.37 -6.04 -12.22
N GLU A 75 3.88 -6.36 -13.42
CA GLU A 75 3.09 -6.29 -14.65
C GLU A 75 1.91 -7.27 -14.67
N ARG A 76 2.08 -8.45 -14.06
CA ARG A 76 0.98 -9.39 -13.87
C ARG A 76 -0.07 -8.81 -12.91
N ALA A 77 0.35 -8.16 -11.82
CA ALA A 77 -0.56 -7.48 -10.89
C ALA A 77 -1.35 -6.36 -11.60
N ASP A 78 -0.68 -5.52 -12.40
CA ASP A 78 -1.31 -4.45 -13.19
C ASP A 78 -2.34 -5.02 -14.20
N LYS A 79 -2.01 -6.10 -14.92
CA LYS A 79 -2.96 -6.76 -15.83
C LYS A 79 -4.18 -7.31 -15.10
N LEU A 80 -3.99 -7.92 -13.94
CA LEU A 80 -5.09 -8.44 -13.11
C LEU A 80 -5.96 -7.31 -12.58
N ALA A 81 -5.36 -6.22 -12.11
CA ALA A 81 -6.10 -5.04 -11.62
C ALA A 81 -6.94 -4.41 -12.75
N LYS A 82 -6.37 -4.25 -13.95
CA LYS A 82 -7.09 -3.76 -15.14
C LYS A 82 -8.23 -4.68 -15.56
N TYR A 83 -8.00 -5.99 -15.54
CA TYR A 83 -9.05 -6.96 -15.81
C TYR A 83 -10.19 -6.85 -14.80
N ALA A 84 -9.89 -6.83 -13.50
CA ALA A 84 -10.88 -6.68 -12.46
C ALA A 84 -11.70 -5.38 -12.58
N ALA A 85 -11.04 -4.27 -12.93
CA ALA A 85 -11.71 -2.98 -13.15
C ALA A 85 -12.68 -2.98 -14.34
N SER A 86 -12.54 -3.92 -15.28
CA SER A 86 -13.47 -4.09 -16.42
C SER A 86 -14.69 -4.96 -16.08
N LEU A 87 -14.70 -5.63 -14.93
CA LEU A 87 -15.81 -6.48 -14.51
C LEU A 87 -16.94 -5.64 -13.87
N PRO A 88 -18.19 -6.12 -13.91
CA PRO A 88 -19.30 -5.47 -13.22
C PRO A 88 -19.07 -5.36 -11.71
N LEU A 89 -19.48 -4.23 -11.11
CA LEU A 89 -19.41 -4.01 -9.66
C LEU A 89 -20.21 -5.03 -8.85
N SER A 90 -21.22 -5.69 -9.45
CA SER A 90 -21.95 -6.80 -8.81
C SER A 90 -21.05 -7.98 -8.42
N ASN A 91 -19.87 -8.08 -9.05
CA ASN A 91 -18.90 -9.13 -8.76
C ASN A 91 -17.86 -8.68 -7.73
N ALA A 92 -17.88 -7.42 -7.31
CA ALA A 92 -16.96 -6.90 -6.31
C ALA A 92 -17.37 -7.38 -4.92
N ILE A 93 -16.39 -7.85 -4.15
CA ILE A 93 -16.55 -8.11 -2.72
C ILE A 93 -16.33 -6.78 -2.00
N SER A 94 -17.32 -6.31 -1.25
CA SER A 94 -17.13 -5.18 -0.35
C SER A 94 -16.40 -5.64 0.91
N PHE A 95 -15.34 -4.93 1.26
CA PHE A 95 -14.67 -5.09 2.55
C PHE A 95 -15.02 -3.89 3.40
N SER A 96 -15.67 -4.12 4.54
CA SER A 96 -15.82 -3.09 5.55
C SER A 96 -14.49 -2.95 6.27
N ILE A 97 -13.85 -1.80 6.08
CA ILE A 97 -12.69 -1.42 6.88
C ILE A 97 -13.23 -0.85 8.18
N VAL A 98 -12.93 -1.49 9.30
CA VAL A 98 -13.26 -0.97 10.62
C VAL A 98 -12.31 0.23 10.87
N GLU A 99 -12.88 1.40 11.15
CA GLU A 99 -12.13 2.64 11.43
C GLU A 99 -11.58 2.71 12.87
#